data_AF-A0A930TP80-F1
#
_entry.id   AF-A0A930TP80-F1
#
_cell.length_a   1.000
_cell.length_b   1.000
_cell.length_c   1.000
_cell.angle_alpha   90.00
_cell.angle_beta   90.00
_cell.angle_gamma   90.00
#
_symmetry.space_group_name_H-M   'P 1'
#
loop_
_entity.id
_entity.type
_entity.pdbx_description
1 polymer ?
#
loop_
_entity_poly.entity_id
_entity_poly.type
_entity_poly.pdbx_seq_one_letter_code
_entity_poly.pdbx_strand_id
1 'polypeptide(L)'
;MTSLAIVDAFSNLSDPRRRAGQRHQQALCLALFTLAVTGGCRGFLAIGDWLSVYREELVELFAPAKGCLPSYSTIDGCYWI
;
A
#
# COMPACT_ATOMS: atom_id res chain seq x y z
N MET A 1 19.52 -3.34 0.17
CA MET A 1 18.06 -3.60 0.16
C MET A 1 17.61 -3.51 -1.28
N THR A 2 17.10 -4.59 -1.86
CA THR A 2 16.52 -4.63 -3.21
C THR A 2 15.22 -3.83 -3.19
N SER A 3 15.25 -2.61 -3.72
CA SER A 3 14.02 -1.84 -3.93
C SER A 3 13.24 -2.48 -5.08
N LEU A 4 11.98 -2.83 -4.86
CA LEU A 4 11.11 -3.34 -5.91
C LEU A 4 10.85 -2.24 -6.94
N ALA A 5 10.99 -2.57 -8.23
CA ALA A 5 10.83 -1.62 -9.33
C ALA A 5 9.47 -0.89 -9.30
N ILE A 6 8.41 -1.58 -8.84
CA ILE A 6 7.08 -0.98 -8.70
C ILE A 6 7.01 0.07 -7.59
N VAL A 7 7.77 -0.09 -6.50
CA VAL A 7 7.84 0.92 -5.43
C VAL A 7 8.63 2.13 -5.93
N ASP A 8 9.71 1.89 -6.66
CA ASP A 8 10.54 2.97 -7.21
C ASP A 8 9.82 3.76 -8.30
N ALA A 9 8.96 3.12 -9.09
CA ALA A 9 8.10 3.82 -10.04
C ALA A 9 7.21 4.89 -9.37
N PHE A 10 6.84 4.68 -8.09
CA PHE A 10 6.03 5.61 -7.33
C PHE A 10 6.82 6.47 -6.32
N SER A 11 8.15 6.32 -6.25
CA SER A 11 8.98 7.02 -5.24
C SER A 11 9.05 8.53 -5.46
N ASN A 12 8.94 8.98 -6.72
CA ASN A 12 8.98 10.39 -7.11
C ASN A 12 7.63 11.12 -6.98
N LEU A 13 6.55 10.43 -6.56
CA LEU A 13 5.26 11.08 -6.33
C LEU A 13 5.29 11.86 -5.02
N SER A 14 4.99 13.15 -5.10
CA SER A 14 4.78 13.98 -3.93
C SER A 14 3.63 13.40 -3.08
N ASP A 15 3.82 13.34 -1.76
CA ASP A 15 2.80 12.87 -0.81
C ASP A 15 2.06 14.06 -0.19
N PRO A 16 0.87 14.45 -0.71
CA PRO A 16 0.11 15.57 -0.18
C PRO A 16 -0.64 15.21 1.11
N ARG A 17 -0.60 13.94 1.57
CA ARG A 17 -1.38 13.51 2.73
C ARG A 17 -0.85 14.19 3.99
N ARG A 18 -1.75 14.55 4.91
CA ARG A 18 -1.37 15.10 6.21
C ARG A 18 -0.46 14.13 6.98
N ARG A 19 0.38 14.64 7.87
CA ARG A 19 1.33 13.87 8.70
C ARG A 19 0.71 12.63 9.39
N ALA A 20 -0.59 12.66 9.70
CA ALA A 20 -1.33 11.53 10.25
C ALA A 20 -1.56 10.37 9.24
N GLY A 21 -1.70 10.68 7.95
CA GLY A 21 -1.84 9.71 6.83
C GLY A 21 -0.51 9.21 6.25
N GLN A 22 0.61 9.83 6.62
CA GLN A 22 1.98 9.45 6.20
C GLN A 22 2.57 8.29 7.04
N ARG A 23 1.75 7.58 7.82
CA ARG A 23 2.20 6.42 8.60
C ARG A 23 2.77 5.30 7.72
N HIS A 24 2.35 5.24 6.46
CA HIS A 24 2.88 4.36 5.42
C HIS A 24 3.32 5.17 4.20
N GLN A 25 4.44 4.79 3.59
CA GLN A 25 4.93 5.44 2.38
C GLN A 25 3.89 5.35 1.25
N GLN A 26 3.58 6.47 0.61
CA GLN A 26 2.60 6.52 -0.49
C GLN A 26 2.95 5.55 -1.62
N ALA A 27 4.23 5.47 -1.97
CA ALA A 27 4.73 4.56 -2.99
C ALA A 27 4.38 3.09 -2.70
N LEU A 28 4.48 2.67 -1.43
CA LEU A 28 4.11 1.33 -1.00
C LEU A 28 2.60 1.10 -1.09
N CYS A 29 1.79 2.07 -0.65
CA CYS A 29 0.32 1.98 -0.79
C CYS A 29 -0.10 1.84 -2.27
N LEU A 30 0.52 2.62 -3.16
CA LEU A 30 0.23 2.59 -4.59
C LEU A 30 0.68 1.28 -5.25
N ALA A 31 1.85 0.76 -4.88
CA ALA A 31 2.32 -0.55 -5.35
C ALA A 31 1.34 -1.67 -4.96
N LEU A 32 0.92 -1.70 -3.70
CA LEU A 32 -0.07 -2.65 -3.19
C LEU A 32 -1.42 -2.53 -3.89
N PHE A 33 -1.90 -1.30 -4.09
CA PHE A 33 -3.14 -1.05 -4.81
C PHE A 33 -3.06 -1.53 -6.26
N THR A 34 -1.94 -1.26 -6.93
CA THR A 34 -1.70 -1.70 -8.31
C THR A 34 -1.73 -3.23 -8.39
N LEU A 35 -1.05 -3.92 -7.48
CA LEU A 35 -1.07 -5.39 -7.41
C LEU A 35 -2.47 -5.95 -7.22
N ALA A 36 -3.24 -5.39 -6.27
CA ALA A 36 -4.60 -5.82 -6.01
C ALA A 36 -5.52 -5.62 -7.23
N VAL A 37 -5.41 -4.46 -7.90
CA VAL A 37 -6.16 -4.19 -9.14
C VAL A 37 -5.77 -5.13 -10.26
N THR A 38 -4.47 -5.42 -10.44
CA THR A 38 -4.01 -6.41 -11.42
C THR A 38 -4.45 -7.84 -11.08
N GLY A 39 -4.63 -8.15 -9.80
CA GLY A 39 -5.21 -9.40 -9.31
C GLY A 39 -6.74 -9.50 -9.48
N GLY A 40 -7.38 -8.47 -10.05
CA GLY A 40 -8.81 -8.45 -10.33
C GLY A 40 -9.67 -7.94 -9.18
N CYS A 41 -9.09 -7.44 -8.09
CA CYS A 41 -9.84 -6.85 -6.99
C CYS A 41 -10.51 -5.55 -7.44
N ARG A 42 -11.85 -5.52 -7.42
CA ARG A 42 -12.65 -4.34 -7.79
C ARG A 42 -13.26 -3.73 -6.53
N GLY A 43 -12.87 -2.48 -6.25
CA GLY A 43 -13.37 -1.71 -5.11
C GLY A 43 -12.54 -1.87 -3.84
N PHE A 44 -12.68 -0.90 -2.94
CA PHE A 44 -11.83 -0.76 -1.76
C PHE A 44 -11.97 -1.91 -0.76
N LEU A 45 -13.18 -2.48 -0.63
CA LEU A 45 -13.41 -3.64 0.24
C LEU A 45 -12.66 -4.88 -0.26
N ALA A 46 -12.73 -5.17 -1.55
CA ALA A 46 -12.03 -6.31 -2.15
C ALA A 46 -10.50 -6.17 -2.05
N ILE A 47 -9.98 -4.94 -2.19
CA ILE A 47 -8.56 -4.66 -2.02
C ILE A 47 -8.14 -4.81 -0.55
N GLY A 48 -8.95 -4.32 0.39
CA GLY A 48 -8.70 -4.49 1.82
C GLY A 48 -8.71 -5.95 2.26
N ASP A 49 -9.61 -6.75 1.68
CA ASP A 49 -9.69 -8.19 1.93
C ASP A 49 -8.49 -8.92 1.34
N TRP A 50 -8.12 -8.62 0.09
CA TRP A 50 -6.91 -9.15 -0.54
C TRP A 50 -5.64 -8.85 0.27
N LEU A 51 -5.49 -7.62 0.76
CA LEU A 51 -4.36 -7.24 1.61
C LEU A 51 -4.33 -7.98 2.95
N SER A 52 -5.49 -8.35 3.47
CA SER A 52 -5.61 -9.10 4.72
C SER A 52 -5.27 -10.57 4.52
N VAL A 53 -5.69 -11.16 3.39
CA VAL A 53 -5.40 -12.56 3.02
C VAL A 53 -3.92 -12.74 2.71
N TYR A 54 -3.33 -11.88 1.88
CA TYR A 54 -1.92 -11.99 1.45
C TYR A 54 -0.95 -11.24 2.37
N ARG A 55 -1.37 -10.92 3.59
CA ARG A 55 -0.63 -10.03 4.49
C ARG A 55 0.80 -10.48 4.74
N GLU A 56 1.00 -11.75 5.03
CA GLU A 56 2.30 -12.31 5.40
C GLU A 56 3.28 -12.29 4.21
N GLU A 57 2.83 -12.78 3.06
CA GLU A 57 3.60 -12.78 1.80
C GLU A 57 3.97 -11.36 1.37
N LEU A 58 3.06 -10.40 1.51
CA LEU A 58 3.31 -9.00 1.17
C LEU A 58 4.27 -8.32 2.14
N VAL A 59 4.23 -8.67 3.44
CA VAL A 59 5.21 -8.18 4.42
C VAL A 59 6.61 -8.71 4.09
N GLU A 60 6.72 -9.99 3.71
CA GLU A 60 7.99 -10.59 3.32
C GLU A 60 8.53 -9.97 2.02
N LEU A 61 7.68 -9.78 1.03
CA LEU A 61 8.06 -9.25 -0.28
C LEU A 61 8.47 -7.77 -0.23
N PHE A 62 7.68 -6.93 0.45
CA PHE A 62 7.92 -5.48 0.49
C PHE A 62 8.81 -5.04 1.66
N ALA A 63 9.04 -5.90 2.64
CA ALA A 63 9.82 -5.63 3.86
C ALA A 63 9.60 -4.21 4.40
N PRO A 64 8.33 -3.80 4.70
CA PRO A 64 8.04 -2.44 5.09
C PRO A 64 8.80 -2.07 6.36
N ALA A 65 9.26 -0.81 6.46
CA ALA A 65 10.16 -0.34 7.53
C ALA A 65 9.65 -0.52 8.98
N LYS A 66 8.35 -0.85 9.16
CA LYS A 66 7.74 -1.16 10.48
C LYS A 66 7.13 -2.57 10.56
N GLY A 67 7.32 -3.43 9.56
CA GLY A 67 6.68 -4.75 9.49
C GLY A 67 5.14 -4.70 9.40
N CYS A 68 4.56 -3.52 9.18
CA CYS A 68 3.12 -3.30 9.19
C CYS A 68 2.66 -2.82 7.81
N LEU A 69 1.80 -3.61 7.18
CA LEU A 69 1.01 -3.19 6.02
C LEU A 69 -0.13 -2.25 6.44
N PRO A 70 -0.52 -1.30 5.57
CA PRO A 70 -1.66 -0.44 5.82
C PRO A 70 -2.93 -1.28 5.97
N SER A 71 -3.73 -1.00 7.01
CA SER A 71 -5.05 -1.61 7.17
C SER A 71 -6.07 -0.98 6.22
N TYR A 72 -7.20 -1.65 5.99
CA TYR A 72 -8.34 -1.10 5.25
C TYR A 72 -8.71 0.33 5.71
N SER A 73 -8.81 0.56 7.02
CA SER A 73 -9.09 1.88 7.62
C SER A 73 -8.03 2.95 7.28
N THR A 74 -6.81 2.51 7.01
CA THR A 74 -5.70 3.39 6.61
C THR A 74 -5.78 3.75 5.13
N ILE A 75 -6.28 2.85 4.28
CA ILE A 75 -6.50 3.11 2.85
C ILE A 75 -7.69 4.05 2.66
N ASP A 76 -8.80 3.78 3.36
CA ASP A 76 -10.00 4.62 3.33
C ASP A 76 -9.72 6.04 3.88
N GLY A 77 -8.98 6.13 4.99
CA GLY A 77 -8.54 7.41 5.55
C GLY A 77 -7.51 8.18 4.73
N CYS A 78 -6.88 7.57 3.72
CA CYS A 78 -5.96 8.25 2.80
C CYS A 78 -6.67 8.91 1.60
N TYR A 79 -7.90 8.50 1.28
CA TYR A 79 -8.64 8.99 0.12
C TYR A 79 -9.63 10.14 0.45
N TRP A 80 -9.77 10.48 1.73
CA TRP A 80 -10.61 11.58 2.24
C TRP A 80 -9.82 12.85 2.65
N ILE A 81 -8.65 13.08 2.01
CA ILE A 81 -7.90 14.35 2.09
C ILE A 81 -7.81 14.97 0.70
#